data_AF-A0A8J6PQV8-F1
#
_entry.id   AF-A0A8J6PQV8-F1
#
_cell.length_a   1.000
_cell.length_b   1.000
_cell.length_c   1.000
_cell.angle_alpha   90.00
_cell.angle_beta   90.00
_cell.angle_gamma   90.00
#
_symmetry.space_group_name_H-M   'P 1'
#
loop_
_entity.id
_entity.type
_entity.pdbx_description
1 polymer ?
#
loop_
_entity_poly.entity_id
_entity_poly.type
_entity_poly.pdbx_seq_one_letter_code
_entity_poly.pdbx_strand_id
1 'polypeptide(L)'
;MPMADPFGTASHQAQKVKDTLLEIQSAAYNSASTYTTVIIFGAYAGLFTIWGNTRDFLSQFATLSVALLLGTSAFFFVLFEVFKMLIVSANQLKIRKMLIEPLPAEEFLRRHAEIAKDTNTLVQRVVMPVWIVTLVITIICGFGAALILFGAVLRNLIDPLTP
;
A
#
# COMPACT_ATOMS: atom_id res chain seq x y z
N MET A 1 18.30 50.43 -21.04
CA MET A 1 18.51 48.96 -21.05
C MET A 1 18.12 48.45 -19.68
N PRO A 2 17.01 47.71 -19.53
CA PRO A 2 16.68 47.09 -18.26
C PRO A 2 17.64 45.90 -18.05
N MET A 3 18.35 45.92 -16.93
CA MET A 3 19.19 44.81 -16.48
C MET A 3 18.28 43.61 -16.24
N ALA A 4 18.43 42.56 -17.05
CA ALA A 4 17.77 41.29 -16.80
C ALA A 4 18.28 40.76 -15.45
N ASP A 5 17.39 40.71 -14.46
CA ASP A 5 17.68 40.15 -13.14
C ASP A 5 18.02 38.66 -13.28
N PRO A 6 19.29 38.24 -13.07
CA PRO A 6 19.70 36.85 -13.18
C PRO A 6 19.11 35.97 -12.06
N PHE A 7 18.63 36.58 -10.97
CA PHE A 7 18.07 35.89 -9.81
C PHE A 7 16.56 35.58 -9.98
N GLY A 8 15.85 36.39 -10.77
CA GLY A 8 14.43 36.16 -11.09
C GLY A 8 14.18 34.92 -11.97
N THR A 9 15.13 34.56 -12.85
CA THR A 9 15.02 33.36 -13.70
C THR A 9 15.34 32.08 -12.95
N ALA A 10 16.29 32.12 -12.01
CA ALA A 10 16.69 30.97 -11.20
C ALA A 10 15.61 30.56 -10.19
N SER A 11 14.94 31.53 -9.57
CA SER A 11 13.81 31.28 -8.66
C SER A 11 12.58 30.75 -9.40
N HIS A 12 12.28 31.28 -10.59
CA HIS A 12 11.21 30.76 -11.45
C HIS A 12 11.48 29.33 -11.95
N GLN A 13 12.73 29.00 -12.30
CA GLN A 13 13.11 27.63 -12.67
C GLN A 13 13.02 26.67 -11.49
N ALA A 14 13.50 27.06 -10.31
CA ALA A 14 13.42 26.25 -9.10
C ALA A 14 11.95 25.95 -8.72
N GLN A 15 11.07 26.95 -8.86
CA GLN A 15 9.64 26.79 -8.61
C GLN A 15 9.01 25.82 -9.62
N LYS A 16 9.32 25.96 -10.91
CA LYS A 16 8.79 25.10 -11.96
C LYS A 16 9.24 23.64 -11.82
N VAL A 17 10.50 23.41 -11.46
CA VAL A 17 11.03 22.06 -11.18
C VAL A 17 10.33 21.46 -9.96
N LYS A 18 10.12 22.24 -8.90
CA LYS A 18 9.39 21.80 -7.71
C LYS A 18 7.94 21.42 -8.03
N ASP A 19 7.24 22.22 -8.82
CA ASP A 19 5.85 21.97 -9.22
C ASP A 19 5.76 20.72 -10.10
N THR A 20 6.66 20.53 -11.06
CA THR A 20 6.74 19.31 -11.87
C THR A 20 7.07 18.07 -11.02
N LEU A 21 7.96 18.17 -10.03
CA LEU A 21 8.25 17.06 -9.11
C LEU A 21 7.03 16.72 -8.25
N LEU A 22 6.29 17.71 -7.75
CA LEU A 22 5.05 17.49 -7.01
C LEU A 22 3.96 16.85 -7.89
N GLU A 23 3.85 17.26 -9.14
CA GLU A 23 2.91 16.71 -10.11
C GLU A 23 3.24 15.25 -10.47
N ILE A 24 4.52 14.95 -10.76
CA ILE A 24 4.98 13.58 -11.00
C ILE A 24 4.77 12.70 -9.77
N GLN A 25 5.11 13.20 -8.58
CA GLN A 25 4.99 12.43 -7.34
C GLN A 25 3.52 12.16 -6.97
N SER A 26 2.64 13.14 -7.17
CA SER A 26 1.20 12.98 -6.94
C SER A 26 0.55 12.06 -7.96
N ALA A 27 0.92 12.15 -9.24
CA ALA A 27 0.46 11.24 -10.29
C ALA A 27 0.91 9.79 -10.05
N ALA A 28 2.20 9.57 -9.75
CA ALA A 28 2.76 8.25 -9.51
C ALA A 28 2.18 7.58 -8.26
N TYR A 29 1.99 8.33 -7.17
CA TYR A 29 1.41 7.81 -5.93
C TYR A 29 -0.07 7.43 -6.10
N ASN A 30 -0.86 8.27 -6.78
CA ASN A 30 -2.28 8.00 -6.99
C ASN A 30 -2.53 6.76 -7.86
N SER A 31 -1.79 6.60 -8.97
CA SER A 31 -1.97 5.43 -9.83
C SER A 31 -1.57 4.13 -9.11
N ALA A 32 -0.41 4.10 -8.45
CA ALA A 32 0.08 2.88 -7.79
C ALA A 32 -0.84 2.43 -6.64
N SER A 33 -1.40 3.37 -5.86
CA SER A 33 -2.28 3.05 -4.74
C SER A 33 -3.62 2.45 -5.20
N THR A 34 -4.22 2.96 -6.28
CA THR A 34 -5.51 2.48 -6.78
C THR A 34 -5.39 1.09 -7.40
N TYR A 35 -4.40 0.85 -8.26
CA TYR A 35 -4.21 -0.46 -8.91
C TYR A 35 -3.94 -1.57 -7.88
N THR A 36 -3.08 -1.30 -6.90
CA THR A 36 -2.75 -2.26 -5.84
C THR A 36 -4.00 -2.66 -5.05
N THR A 37 -4.83 -1.69 -4.68
CA THR A 37 -6.05 -1.92 -3.92
C THR A 37 -7.04 -2.80 -4.69
N VAL A 38 -7.27 -2.51 -5.98
CA VAL A 38 -8.19 -3.28 -6.83
C VAL A 38 -7.70 -4.73 -6.99
N ILE A 39 -6.41 -4.92 -7.28
CA ILE A 39 -5.84 -6.27 -7.44
C ILE A 39 -6.00 -7.08 -6.15
N ILE A 40 -5.74 -6.47 -5.00
CA ILE A 40 -5.81 -7.16 -3.70
C ILE A 40 -7.25 -7.54 -3.36
N PHE A 41 -8.20 -6.62 -3.52
CA PHE A 41 -9.62 -6.94 -3.31
C PHE A 41 -10.10 -8.02 -4.27
N GLY A 42 -9.71 -7.94 -5.55
CA GLY A 42 -10.03 -8.96 -6.54
C GLY A 42 -9.46 -10.33 -6.17
N ALA A 43 -8.21 -10.39 -5.72
CA ALA A 43 -7.55 -11.64 -5.32
C ALA A 43 -8.23 -12.28 -4.10
N TYR A 44 -8.47 -11.51 -3.03
CA TYR A 44 -9.16 -12.03 -1.84
C TYR A 44 -10.60 -12.44 -2.15
N ALA A 45 -11.35 -11.62 -2.90
CA ALA A 45 -12.70 -11.96 -3.31
C ALA A 45 -12.72 -13.27 -4.10
N GLY A 46 -11.82 -13.44 -5.08
CA GLY A 46 -11.69 -14.67 -5.86
C GLY A 46 -11.38 -15.89 -4.98
N LEU A 47 -10.41 -15.79 -4.07
CA LEU A 47 -10.06 -16.88 -3.16
C LEU A 47 -11.21 -17.25 -2.22
N PHE A 48 -11.91 -16.27 -1.66
CA PHE A 48 -13.08 -16.51 -0.81
C PHE A 48 -14.25 -17.11 -1.57
N THR A 49 -14.48 -16.69 -2.83
CA THR A 49 -15.49 -17.30 -3.69
C THR A 49 -15.15 -18.76 -4.00
N ILE A 50 -13.91 -19.06 -4.38
CA ILE A 50 -13.47 -20.45 -4.62
C ILE A 50 -13.68 -21.27 -3.35
N TRP A 51 -13.15 -20.82 -2.21
CA TRP A 51 -13.29 -21.53 -0.94
C TRP A 51 -14.76 -21.75 -0.55
N GLY A 52 -15.62 -20.74 -0.70
CA GLY A 52 -17.04 -20.84 -0.40
C GLY A 52 -17.77 -21.91 -1.20
N ASN A 53 -17.35 -22.15 -2.45
CA ASN A 53 -17.90 -23.20 -3.31
C ASN A 53 -17.24 -24.57 -3.11
N THR A 54 -15.99 -24.62 -2.66
CA THR A 54 -15.23 -25.87 -2.57
C THR A 54 -15.21 -26.46 -1.16
N ARG A 55 -15.53 -25.69 -0.13
CA ARG A 55 -15.40 -26.09 1.29
C ARG A 55 -16.14 -27.39 1.65
N ASP A 56 -17.25 -27.67 0.97
CA ASP A 56 -18.08 -28.86 1.25
C ASP A 56 -17.45 -30.14 0.70
N PHE A 57 -16.49 -30.03 -0.23
CA PHE A 57 -15.72 -31.12 -0.80
C PHE A 57 -14.31 -31.25 -0.18
N LEU A 58 -14.01 -30.41 0.81
CA LEU A 58 -12.73 -30.40 1.50
C LEU A 58 -12.86 -31.17 2.81
N SER A 59 -11.82 -31.96 3.14
CA SER A 59 -11.73 -32.56 4.46
C SER A 59 -11.74 -31.48 5.54
N GLN A 60 -12.28 -31.79 6.72
CA GLN A 60 -12.39 -30.83 7.82
C GLN A 60 -11.04 -30.18 8.16
N PHE A 61 -9.96 -30.96 8.10
CA PHE A 61 -8.60 -30.46 8.32
C PHE A 61 -8.14 -29.46 7.24
N ALA A 62 -8.43 -29.75 5.97
CA ALA A 62 -8.08 -28.86 4.87
C ALA A 62 -8.88 -27.55 4.92
N THR A 63 -10.18 -27.63 5.24
CA THR A 63 -11.05 -26.45 5.41
C THR A 63 -10.56 -25.55 6.54
N LEU A 64 -10.22 -26.11 7.70
CA LEU A 64 -9.67 -25.35 8.83
C LEU A 64 -8.29 -24.74 8.50
N SER A 65 -7.44 -25.48 7.79
CA SER A 65 -6.12 -25.00 7.37
C SER A 65 -6.25 -23.80 6.44
N VAL A 66 -7.12 -23.88 5.42
CA VAL A 66 -7.40 -22.78 4.49
C VAL A 66 -7.98 -21.57 5.22
N ALA A 67 -8.93 -21.78 6.14
CA ALA A 67 -9.51 -20.70 6.94
C ALA A 67 -8.44 -19.97 7.77
N LEU A 68 -7.54 -20.73 8.40
CA LEU A 68 -6.44 -20.17 9.18
C LEU A 68 -5.44 -19.42 8.30
N LEU A 69 -5.02 -20.01 7.19
CA LEU A 69 -4.09 -19.40 6.23
C LEU A 69 -4.65 -18.11 5.62
N LEU A 70 -5.87 -18.14 5.07
CA LEU A 70 -6.51 -16.95 4.50
C LEU A 70 -6.81 -15.91 5.58
N GLY A 71 -7.30 -16.34 6.74
CA GLY A 71 -7.61 -15.46 7.87
C GLY A 71 -6.37 -14.73 8.38
N THR A 72 -5.27 -15.46 8.59
CA THR A 72 -3.98 -14.88 8.99
C THR A 72 -3.46 -13.92 7.93
N SER A 73 -3.48 -14.30 6.65
CA SER A 73 -3.07 -13.43 5.55
C SER A 73 -3.88 -12.13 5.52
N ALA A 74 -5.21 -12.22 5.54
CA ALA A 74 -6.08 -11.06 5.52
C ALA A 74 -5.89 -10.17 6.76
N PHE A 75 -5.78 -10.78 7.95
CA PHE A 75 -5.60 -10.05 9.20
C PHE A 75 -4.31 -9.22 9.21
N PHE A 76 -3.16 -9.83 8.89
CA PHE A 76 -1.88 -9.11 8.86
C PHE A 76 -1.85 -8.03 7.79
N PHE A 77 -2.45 -8.28 6.63
CA PHE A 77 -2.56 -7.29 5.57
C PHE A 77 -3.39 -6.07 6.01
N VAL A 78 -4.57 -6.29 6.59
CA VAL A 78 -5.44 -5.22 7.09
C VAL A 78 -4.76 -4.44 8.22
N LEU A 79 -4.11 -5.13 9.15
CA LEU A 79 -3.39 -4.48 10.26
C LEU A 79 -2.30 -3.52 9.74
N PHE A 80 -1.55 -3.95 8.71
CA PHE A 80 -0.55 -3.11 8.08
C PHE A 80 -1.16 -1.93 7.33
N GLU A 81 -2.24 -2.13 6.58
CA GLU A 81 -2.93 -1.05 5.87
C GLU A 81 -3.46 0.01 6.84
N VAL A 82 -4.04 -0.40 7.97
CA VAL A 82 -4.49 0.51 9.04
C VAL A 82 -3.30 1.26 9.64
N PHE A 83 -2.21 0.56 9.98
CA PHE A 83 -0.98 1.17 10.50
C PHE A 83 -0.42 2.25 9.56
N LYS A 84 -0.28 1.93 8.27
CA LYS A 84 0.18 2.87 7.23
C LYS A 84 -0.78 4.06 7.10
N MET A 85 -2.09 3.80 7.09
CA MET A 85 -3.11 4.85 6.98
C MET A 85 -3.01 5.87 8.12
N LEU A 86 -2.76 5.42 9.35
CA LEU A 86 -2.57 6.31 10.51
C LEU A 86 -1.35 7.22 10.35
N ILE A 87 -0.21 6.68 9.90
CA ILE A 87 1.01 7.46 9.67
C ILE A 87 0.80 8.51 8.56
N VAL A 88 0.23 8.10 7.43
CA VAL A 88 -0.03 9.00 6.30
C VAL A 88 -1.00 10.10 6.69
N SER A 89 -2.08 9.75 7.40
CA SER A 89 -3.08 10.72 7.87
C SER A 89 -2.50 11.72 8.87
N ALA A 90 -1.64 11.27 9.79
CA ALA A 90 -0.95 12.15 10.72
C ALA A 90 -0.02 13.14 10.00
N ASN A 91 0.72 12.70 8.99
CA ASN A 91 1.58 13.58 8.20
C ASN A 91 0.79 14.58 7.36
N GLN A 92 -0.33 14.16 6.76
CA GLN A 92 -1.24 15.05 6.03
C GLN A 92 -1.82 16.15 6.93
N LEU A 93 -2.19 15.83 8.17
CA LEU A 93 -2.66 16.83 9.14
C LEU A 93 -1.56 17.84 9.51
N LYS A 94 -0.30 17.40 9.65
CA LYS A 94 0.84 18.31 9.89
C LYS A 94 1.04 19.28 8.72
N ILE A 95 0.95 18.79 7.48
CA ILE A 95 1.07 19.62 6.28
C ILE A 95 -0.08 20.64 6.20
N ARG A 96 -1.32 20.21 6.46
CA ARG A 96 -2.50 21.10 6.46
C ARG A 96 -2.37 22.24 7.47
N LYS A 97 -1.83 21.99 8.67
CA LYS A 97 -1.61 23.06 9.67
C LYS A 97 -0.66 24.14 9.15
N MET A 98 0.43 23.75 8.46
CA MET A 98 1.37 24.71 7.88
C MET A 98 0.78 25.57 6.76
N LEU A 99 -0.22 25.06 6.02
CA LEU A 99 -0.88 25.80 4.94
C LEU A 99 -1.81 26.92 5.45
N ILE A 100 -2.24 26.82 6.72
CA ILE A 100 -3.17 27.79 7.34
C ILE A 100 -2.38 28.88 8.09
N GLU A 101 -1.12 28.62 8.46
CA GLU A 101 -0.23 29.60 9.06
C GLU A 101 0.29 30.58 8.00
N PRO A 102 0.18 31.91 8.20
CA PRO A 102 0.73 32.91 7.29
C PRO A 102 2.26 32.96 7.44
N LEU A 103 2.96 32.00 6.84
CA LEU A 103 4.42 31.91 6.83
C LEU A 103 5.01 32.57 5.56
N PRO A 104 6.18 33.21 5.67
CA PRO A 104 6.99 33.59 4.51
C PRO A 104 7.32 32.35 3.66
N ALA A 105 7.34 32.49 2.33
CA ALA A 105 7.53 31.38 1.39
C ALA A 105 8.82 30.56 1.65
N GLU A 106 9.90 31.23 2.06
CA GLU A 106 11.19 30.59 2.35
C GLU A 106 11.14 29.72 3.62
N GLU A 107 10.40 30.15 4.65
CA GLU A 107 10.22 29.39 5.88
C GLU A 107 9.28 28.19 5.68
N PHE A 108 8.26 28.34 4.84
CA PHE A 108 7.40 27.24 4.40
C PHE A 108 8.20 26.13 3.68
N LEU A 109 9.09 26.51 2.76
CA LEU A 109 9.96 25.57 2.05
C LEU A 109 10.88 24.80 3.00
N ARG A 110 11.48 25.48 3.97
CA ARG A 110 12.38 24.86 4.96
C ARG A 110 11.63 23.85 5.83
N ARG A 111 10.49 24.24 6.41
CA ARG A 111 9.67 23.33 7.25
C ARG A 111 9.12 22.15 6.46
N HIS A 112 8.73 22.36 5.20
CA HIS A 112 8.31 21.27 4.32
C HIS A 112 9.45 20.28 4.05
N ALA A 113 10.67 20.77 3.80
CA ALA A 113 11.84 19.91 3.60
C ALA A 113 12.20 19.10 4.86
N GLU A 114 12.09 19.71 6.04
CA GLU A 114 12.28 19.02 7.33
C GLU A 114 11.25 17.90 7.53
N ILE A 115 9.95 18.18 7.33
CA ILE A 115 8.88 17.19 7.46
C ILE A 115 9.01 16.07 6.43
N ALA A 116 9.44 16.40 5.20
CA ALA A 116 9.70 15.39 4.17
C ALA A 116 10.86 14.47 4.59
N LYS A 117 11.94 15.01 5.18
CA LYS A 117 13.09 14.23 5.65
C LYS A 117 12.72 13.31 6.83
N ASP A 118 11.96 13.83 7.79
CA ASP A 118 11.48 13.05 8.94
C ASP A 118 10.53 11.94 8.51
N THR A 119 9.61 12.25 7.60
CA THR A 119 8.69 11.27 7.02
C THR A 119 9.46 10.19 6.27
N ASN A 120 10.44 10.56 5.44
CA ASN A 120 11.26 9.60 4.71
C ASN A 120 12.03 8.67 5.66
N THR A 121 12.55 9.22 6.77
CA THR A 121 13.27 8.44 7.78
C THR A 121 12.35 7.44 8.49
N LEU A 122 11.14 7.85 8.87
CA LEU A 122 10.13 6.97 9.48
C LEU A 122 9.67 5.88 8.51
N VAL A 123 9.41 6.25 7.25
CA VAL A 123 9.02 5.30 6.21
C VAL A 123 10.12 4.27 6.00
N GLN A 124 11.38 4.70 5.87
CA GLN A 124 12.49 3.81 5.61
C GLN A 124 12.85 2.92 6.80
N ARG A 125 12.82 3.45 8.03
CA ARG A 125 13.26 2.70 9.24
C ARG A 125 12.18 1.84 9.86
N VAL A 126 10.91 2.22 9.74
CA VAL A 126 9.80 1.56 10.43
C VAL A 126 8.85 0.93 9.42
N VAL A 127 8.32 1.71 8.49
CA VAL A 127 7.29 1.22 7.57
C VAL A 127 7.84 0.15 6.63
N MET A 128 9.05 0.35 6.09
CA MET A 128 9.67 -0.58 5.14
C MET A 128 9.92 -1.98 5.74
N PRO A 129 10.60 -2.14 6.90
CA PRO A 129 10.80 -3.48 7.47
C PRO A 129 9.48 -4.13 7.90
N VAL A 130 8.54 -3.38 8.48
CA VAL A 130 7.21 -3.91 8.83
C VAL A 130 6.47 -4.37 7.58
N TRP A 131 6.52 -3.61 6.49
CA TRP A 131 5.94 -3.97 5.20
C TRP A 131 6.53 -5.28 4.66
N ILE A 132 7.87 -5.43 4.67
CA ILE A 132 8.52 -6.66 4.20
C ILE A 132 8.05 -7.86 5.01
N VAL A 133 8.03 -7.75 6.35
CA VAL A 133 7.58 -8.84 7.23
C VAL A 133 6.13 -9.19 6.96
N THR A 134 5.24 -8.19 6.89
CA THR A 134 3.83 -8.41 6.55
C THR A 134 3.70 -9.07 5.18
N LEU A 135 4.41 -8.58 4.16
CA LEU A 135 4.33 -9.11 2.80
C LEU A 135 4.78 -10.56 2.72
N VAL A 136 5.86 -10.93 3.41
CA VAL A 136 6.32 -12.32 3.46
C VAL A 136 5.27 -13.22 4.11
N ILE A 137 4.69 -12.81 5.24
CA ILE A 137 3.64 -13.57 5.94
C ILE A 137 2.41 -13.73 5.05
N THR A 138 1.93 -12.64 4.44
CA THR A 138 0.72 -12.66 3.61
C THR A 138 0.91 -13.48 2.34
N ILE A 139 2.07 -13.40 1.69
CA ILE A 139 2.37 -14.22 0.51
C ILE A 139 2.42 -15.70 0.88
N ILE A 140 3.17 -16.08 1.93
CA ILE A 140 3.29 -17.49 2.33
C ILE A 140 1.92 -18.07 2.69
N CYS A 141 1.14 -17.34 3.49
CA CYS A 141 -0.18 -17.79 3.91
C CYS A 141 -1.18 -17.80 2.75
N GLY A 142 -1.21 -16.74 1.93
CA GLY A 142 -2.12 -16.61 0.79
C GLY A 142 -1.86 -17.65 -0.30
N PHE A 143 -0.60 -17.84 -0.70
CA PHE A 143 -0.23 -18.89 -1.66
C PHE A 143 -0.45 -20.29 -1.09
N GLY A 144 -0.15 -20.51 0.20
CA GLY A 144 -0.42 -21.78 0.87
C GLY A 144 -1.91 -22.16 0.81
N ALA A 145 -2.80 -21.22 1.14
CA ALA A 145 -4.24 -21.42 0.99
C ALA A 145 -4.66 -21.68 -0.47
N ALA A 146 -4.14 -20.90 -1.41
CA ALA A 146 -4.45 -21.05 -2.82
C ALA A 146 -4.05 -22.44 -3.34
N LEU A 147 -2.87 -22.94 -2.99
CA LEU A 147 -2.40 -24.28 -3.39
C LEU A 147 -3.29 -25.39 -2.84
N ILE A 148 -3.78 -25.28 -1.60
CA ILE A 148 -4.71 -26.25 -1.03
C ILE A 148 -6.04 -26.23 -1.79
N LEU A 149 -6.57 -25.03 -2.07
CA LEU A 149 -7.82 -24.85 -2.81
C LEU A 149 -7.74 -25.38 -4.25
N PHE A 150 -6.72 -24.96 -5.00
CA PHE A 150 -6.50 -25.44 -6.37
C PHE A 150 -6.26 -26.95 -6.41
N GLY A 151 -5.49 -27.49 -5.46
CA GLY A 151 -5.27 -28.93 -5.34
C GLY A 151 -6.58 -29.69 -5.08
N ALA A 152 -7.47 -29.17 -4.24
CA ALA A 152 -8.77 -29.77 -3.97
C ALA A 152 -9.70 -29.72 -5.19
N VAL A 153 -9.76 -28.60 -5.90
CA VAL A 153 -10.54 -28.47 -7.14
C VAL A 153 -10.05 -29.44 -8.21
N LEU A 154 -8.73 -29.54 -8.42
CA LEU A 154 -8.15 -30.46 -9.40
C LEU A 154 -8.45 -31.91 -9.05
N ARG A 155 -8.36 -32.31 -7.78
CA ARG A 155 -8.73 -33.66 -7.34
C ARG A 155 -10.21 -33.95 -7.59
N ASN A 156 -11.10 -33.03 -7.25
CA ASN A 156 -12.54 -33.19 -7.47
C ASN A 156 -12.86 -33.30 -8.98
N LEU A 157 -12.12 -32.60 -9.84
CA LEU A 157 -12.28 -32.66 -11.29
C LEU A 157 -11.78 -33.99 -11.89
N ILE A 158 -10.74 -34.59 -11.31
CA ILE A 158 -10.14 -35.85 -11.80
C ILE A 158 -10.93 -37.07 -11.27
N ASP A 159 -11.31 -37.07 -10.00
CA ASP A 159 -12.08 -38.14 -9.35
C ASP A 159 -13.36 -37.57 -8.71
N PRO A 160 -14.44 -37.39 -9.49
CA PRO A 160 -15.71 -36.84 -8.98
C PRO A 160 -16.46 -37.77 -8.01
N LEU A 161 -15.90 -38.93 -7.64
CA LEU A 161 -16.59 -40.01 -6.90
C LEU A 161 -16.04 -40.30 -5.49
N THR A 162 -15.04 -39.59 -4.99
CA THR A 162 -14.63 -39.69 -3.58
C THR A 162 -15.13 -38.47 -2.79
N PRO A 163 -16.15 -38.63 -1.93
CA PRO A 163 -16.59 -37.57 -1.02
C PRO A 163 -15.54 -37.23 0.04
#